data_AF-A0A8C0VXT6-F1
#
_entry.id   AF-A0A8C0VXT6-F1
#
_cell.length_a   1.000
_cell.length_b   1.000
_cell.length_c   1.000
_cell.angle_alpha   90.00
_cell.angle_beta   90.00
_cell.angle_gamma   90.00
#
_symmetry.space_group_name_H-M   'P 1'
#
loop_
_entity.id
_entity.type
_entity.pdbx_description
1 polymer ?
#
loop_
_entity_poly.entity_id
_entity_poly.type
_entity_poly.pdbx_seq_one_letter_code
_entity_poly.pdbx_strand_id
1 'polypeptide(L)'
;TFSSSRLSLLLPCPPSGPAPPVPASLSRRYPVKRLLLLLLSVACYDMCITFLPVSFFLHSVKLWASAFGGEIKSIAAKYSGSQLLQKKYKEYEKDVAIEEIDGLQLVKKLAKNMEEMFHKKSEAVRRLVEAAEDAYLKHEFDADLQYEYFNAVLINERDEEGNYLELGKEFILVPNDHFNNLPVNISLSDVQVPTNMYNKDPAIVNGVYWSESLNKVFVDNFDRDPSLIWQYFGSAKGFFRQYPGIKWEPDENGVIAFDCRNRKWYIQAATSPKDVVILVDVSGSMKGLRLTIAKQTVSSILDTLGDDDFFNIIAYNEELHYVEPCLNGTLVQADRANKEHFREHLDKLFAKGIGMLDIALNEAFNMLNEFNHTGQGSICSQAIMLITDGAVDTYDTIFAKYNWPDRKVRIFTYLIGREAAFADNLKWMACANKGFFTQISTLADVQENVMEYLHVLSRPKVIDQEHDVVWTEAYIDSTLADDQGLVLMTTVAMPVFSKQNETRSKGILLGVVGTDVPLYYICVYIMTDSVTHPVPWTAEFVTV
;
A
#
# COMPACT_ATOMS: atom_id res chain seq x y z
N THR A 1 -14.28 28.16 23.35
CA THR A 1 -13.25 28.58 22.39
C THR A 1 -13.34 27.68 21.17
N PHE A 2 -13.19 28.29 19.99
CA PHE A 2 -13.27 27.74 18.62
C PHE A 2 -14.65 27.25 18.15
N SER A 3 -15.36 27.93 17.23
CA SER A 3 -15.04 28.43 15.87
C SER A 3 -15.18 27.32 14.82
N SER A 4 -16.36 27.20 14.20
CA SER A 4 -16.52 26.49 12.93
C SER A 4 -16.47 27.48 11.76
N SER A 5 -15.39 27.36 10.99
CA SER A 5 -15.12 27.98 9.71
C SER A 5 -16.22 27.64 8.70
N ARG A 6 -16.68 28.66 7.95
CA ARG A 6 -17.60 28.48 6.81
C ARG A 6 -16.82 27.94 5.61
N LEU A 7 -17.23 26.79 5.10
CA LEU A 7 -16.91 26.34 3.74
C LEU A 7 -17.99 26.87 2.79
N SER A 8 -17.61 27.76 1.89
CA SER A 8 -18.43 28.30 0.81
C SER A 8 -18.46 27.33 -0.36
N LEU A 9 -19.61 26.70 -0.61
CA LEU A 9 -19.89 25.96 -1.85
C LEU A 9 -20.37 26.95 -2.92
N LEU A 10 -19.53 27.14 -3.93
CA LEU A 10 -19.84 27.78 -5.20
C LEU A 10 -20.82 26.88 -5.98
N LEU A 11 -22.00 27.39 -6.32
CA LEU A 11 -22.89 26.80 -7.32
C LEU A 11 -22.91 27.70 -8.57
N PRO A 12 -22.91 27.13 -9.80
CA PRO A 12 -22.78 27.89 -11.04
C PRO A 12 -24.09 28.52 -11.49
N CYS A 13 -24.00 29.73 -12.06
CA CYS A 13 -25.09 30.42 -12.73
C CYS A 13 -25.55 29.67 -14.00
N PRO A 14 -26.85 29.53 -14.27
CA PRO A 14 -27.34 29.08 -15.57
C PRO A 14 -27.38 30.25 -16.58
N PRO A 15 -27.20 29.96 -17.89
CA PRO A 15 -27.04 30.98 -18.93
C PRO A 15 -28.38 31.61 -19.36
N SER A 16 -28.31 32.89 -19.69
CA SER A 16 -29.38 33.70 -20.26
C SER A 16 -29.67 33.31 -21.72
N GLY A 17 -30.87 32.79 -22.00
CA GLY A 17 -31.40 32.56 -23.34
C GLY A 17 -32.71 33.35 -23.58
N PRO A 18 -33.01 33.79 -24.83
CA PRO A 18 -34.08 34.74 -25.12
C PRO A 18 -35.47 34.07 -25.21
N ALA A 19 -36.50 34.79 -24.74
CA ALA A 19 -37.91 34.37 -24.84
C ALA A 19 -38.48 34.57 -26.27
N PRO A 20 -39.38 33.67 -26.75
CA PRO A 20 -40.03 33.80 -28.06
C PRO A 20 -41.27 34.74 -28.03
N PRO A 21 -41.73 35.24 -29.19
CA PRO A 21 -42.65 36.38 -29.28
C PRO A 21 -44.13 35.99 -29.20
N VAL A 22 -44.94 36.87 -28.61
CA VAL A 22 -46.41 36.87 -28.66
C VAL A 22 -46.88 37.77 -29.81
N PRO A 23 -47.83 37.36 -30.68
CA PRO A 23 -48.25 38.17 -31.81
C PRO A 23 -49.24 39.27 -31.43
N ALA A 24 -49.08 40.40 -32.12
CA ALA A 24 -49.92 41.58 -32.03
C ALA A 24 -51.25 41.42 -32.79
N SER A 25 -52.31 42.01 -32.24
CA SER A 25 -53.43 42.52 -33.05
C SER A 25 -53.83 43.92 -32.58
N LEU A 26 -53.95 44.80 -33.57
CA LEU A 26 -54.18 46.24 -33.56
C LEU A 26 -55.34 46.73 -32.67
N SER A 27 -55.18 47.90 -32.03
CA SER A 27 -55.65 49.19 -32.62
C SER A 27 -55.58 50.40 -31.66
N ARG A 28 -54.82 51.41 -32.10
CA ARG A 28 -55.08 52.88 -32.07
C ARG A 28 -55.73 53.55 -30.83
N ARG A 29 -54.92 54.33 -30.09
CA ARG A 29 -54.91 55.83 -30.00
C ARG A 29 -54.20 56.30 -28.71
N TYR A 30 -53.14 57.11 -28.84
CA TYR A 30 -52.53 57.92 -27.75
C TYR A 30 -53.32 59.24 -27.57
N PRO A 31 -53.23 59.96 -26.41
CA PRO A 31 -52.14 60.93 -26.22
C PRO A 31 -51.58 61.14 -24.78
N VAL A 32 -50.24 61.29 -24.70
CA VAL A 32 -49.45 62.31 -23.98
C VAL A 32 -49.45 62.41 -22.42
N LYS A 33 -50.33 61.75 -21.65
CA LYS A 33 -50.29 61.85 -20.16
C LYS A 33 -49.31 60.90 -19.42
N ARG A 34 -48.67 59.93 -20.09
CA ARG A 34 -47.83 58.91 -19.43
C ARG A 34 -46.35 59.27 -19.23
N LEU A 35 -45.84 60.32 -19.88
CA LEU A 35 -44.43 60.71 -19.78
C LEU A 35 -44.12 61.47 -18.47
N LEU A 36 -45.12 62.16 -17.89
CA LEU A 36 -44.95 62.93 -16.64
C LEU A 36 -44.99 62.05 -15.37
N LEU A 37 -45.67 60.90 -15.43
CA LEU A 37 -45.75 59.94 -14.32
C LEU A 37 -44.48 59.10 -14.16
N LEU A 38 -43.73 58.88 -15.24
CA LEU A 38 -42.45 58.16 -15.20
C LEU A 38 -41.35 59.00 -14.52
N LEU A 39 -41.33 60.31 -14.72
CA LEU A 39 -40.34 61.20 -14.08
C LEU A 39 -40.58 61.40 -12.58
N LEU A 40 -41.83 61.29 -12.12
CA LEU A 40 -42.16 61.31 -10.68
C LEU A 40 -41.84 59.98 -9.97
N SER A 41 -41.72 58.86 -10.70
CA SER A 41 -41.38 57.56 -10.12
C SER A 41 -39.88 57.37 -9.87
N VAL A 42 -39.02 58.06 -10.62
CA VAL A 42 -37.55 57.96 -10.48
C VAL A 42 -37.02 58.83 -9.33
N ALA A 43 -37.62 60.00 -9.10
CA ALA A 43 -37.25 60.87 -7.98
C ALA A 43 -37.67 60.32 -6.58
N CYS A 44 -38.52 59.30 -6.53
CA CYS A 44 -38.94 58.64 -5.29
C CYS A 44 -38.04 57.44 -4.93
N TYR A 45 -37.25 56.93 -5.89
CA TYR A 45 -36.37 55.77 -5.67
C TYR A 45 -35.02 56.13 -5.01
N ASP A 46 -34.50 57.33 -5.25
CA ASP A 46 -33.19 57.76 -4.71
C ASP A 46 -33.24 58.36 -3.28
N MET A 47 -34.43 58.60 -2.72
CA MET A 47 -34.58 59.22 -1.39
C MET A 47 -35.08 58.27 -0.29
N CYS A 48 -35.02 56.95 -0.50
CA CYS A 48 -35.50 55.97 0.48
C CYS A 48 -34.46 54.89 0.88
N ILE A 49 -33.29 54.83 0.22
CA ILE A 49 -32.29 53.77 0.48
C ILE A 49 -31.28 54.15 1.58
N THR A 50 -31.30 55.39 2.09
CA THR A 50 -30.49 55.76 3.25
C THR A 50 -31.40 55.91 4.47
N PHE A 51 -31.16 55.10 5.50
CA PHE A 51 -31.87 55.03 6.79
C PHE A 51 -33.15 54.18 6.87
N LEU A 52 -33.02 52.87 6.65
CA LEU A 52 -33.77 51.89 7.43
C LEU A 52 -32.80 51.18 8.38
N PRO A 53 -33.01 51.21 9.71
CA PRO A 53 -32.08 50.61 10.65
C PRO A 53 -32.04 49.09 10.40
N VAL A 54 -30.83 48.54 10.24
CA VAL A 54 -30.55 47.11 10.01
C VAL A 54 -31.30 46.20 11.02
N SER A 55 -31.64 46.73 12.20
CA SER A 55 -32.47 46.09 13.22
C SER A 55 -33.91 45.77 12.78
N PHE A 56 -34.54 46.58 11.94
CA PHE A 56 -35.92 46.39 11.49
C PHE A 56 -36.02 45.32 10.41
N PHE A 57 -35.00 45.21 9.56
CA PHE A 57 -34.89 44.18 8.53
C PHE A 57 -34.59 42.80 9.16
N LEU A 58 -33.71 42.74 10.16
CA LEU A 58 -33.43 41.52 10.93
C LEU A 58 -34.67 40.97 11.65
N HIS A 59 -35.48 41.85 12.24
CA HIS A 59 -36.71 41.43 12.94
C HIS A 59 -37.75 40.86 11.96
N SER A 60 -37.94 41.53 10.81
CA SER A 60 -38.83 41.05 9.75
C SER A 60 -38.37 39.72 9.15
N VAL A 61 -37.08 39.58 8.81
CA VAL A 61 -36.53 38.31 8.29
C VAL A 61 -36.69 37.18 9.32
N LYS A 62 -36.52 37.47 10.61
CA LYS A 62 -36.74 36.48 11.69
C LYS A 62 -38.21 36.06 11.79
N LEU A 63 -39.15 36.99 11.65
CA LEU A 63 -40.58 36.70 11.62
C LEU A 63 -40.94 35.83 10.42
N TRP A 64 -40.49 36.20 9.22
CA TRP A 64 -40.70 35.41 8.00
C TRP A 64 -40.09 34.02 8.08
N ALA A 65 -38.85 33.90 8.57
CA ALA A 65 -38.20 32.61 8.79
C ALA A 65 -38.94 31.76 9.83
N SER A 66 -39.50 32.36 10.88
CA SER A 66 -40.28 31.63 11.89
C SER A 66 -41.64 31.17 11.36
N ALA A 67 -42.31 31.98 10.54
CA ALA A 67 -43.58 31.62 9.90
C ALA A 67 -43.37 30.49 8.88
N PHE A 68 -42.39 30.66 7.99
CA PHE A 68 -42.03 29.66 6.99
C PHE A 68 -41.52 28.36 7.61
N GLY A 69 -40.66 28.44 8.64
CA GLY A 69 -40.21 27.28 9.40
C GLY A 69 -41.35 26.57 10.14
N GLY A 70 -42.33 27.32 10.63
CA GLY A 70 -43.56 26.79 11.24
C GLY A 70 -44.42 26.02 10.22
N GLU A 71 -44.59 26.58 9.02
CA GLU A 71 -45.32 25.92 7.93
C GLU A 71 -44.61 24.66 7.45
N ILE A 72 -43.29 24.71 7.22
CA ILE A 72 -42.50 23.52 6.87
C ILE A 72 -42.62 22.45 7.95
N LYS A 73 -42.50 22.80 9.23
CA LYS A 73 -42.63 21.85 10.33
C LYS A 73 -44.03 21.22 10.36
N SER A 74 -45.07 22.00 10.09
CA SER A 74 -46.46 21.53 10.05
C SER A 74 -46.68 20.55 8.90
N ILE A 75 -46.21 20.90 7.69
CA ILE A 75 -46.28 20.04 6.51
C ILE A 75 -45.46 18.77 6.73
N ALA A 76 -44.21 18.89 7.20
CA ALA A 76 -43.35 17.76 7.49
C ALA A 76 -43.96 16.85 8.56
N ALA A 77 -44.49 17.37 9.67
CA ALA A 77 -45.12 16.55 10.70
C ALA A 77 -46.39 15.84 10.20
N LYS A 78 -47.19 16.51 9.35
CA LYS A 78 -48.42 15.96 8.80
C LYS A 78 -48.18 14.86 7.76
N TYR A 79 -47.21 15.05 6.86
CA TYR A 79 -46.95 14.12 5.77
C TYR A 79 -45.86 13.08 6.05
N SER A 80 -44.90 13.35 6.95
CA SER A 80 -43.89 12.35 7.35
C SER A 80 -44.47 11.18 8.12
N GLY A 81 -45.65 11.36 8.74
CA GLY A 81 -46.25 10.34 9.60
C GLY A 81 -45.45 10.05 10.88
N SER A 82 -44.49 10.89 11.26
CA SER A 82 -43.63 10.69 12.44
C SER A 82 -44.42 10.45 13.74
N GLN A 83 -45.53 11.16 13.95
CA GLN A 83 -46.41 10.95 15.11
C GLN A 83 -47.16 9.62 15.07
N LEU A 84 -47.57 9.17 13.88
CA LEU A 84 -48.21 7.88 13.68
C LEU A 84 -47.21 6.75 13.94
N LEU A 85 -45.98 6.89 13.44
CA LEU A 85 -44.89 5.94 13.65
C LEU A 85 -44.58 5.81 15.15
N GLN A 86 -44.41 6.92 15.87
CA GLN A 86 -44.17 6.91 17.31
C GLN A 86 -45.31 6.23 18.09
N LYS A 87 -46.57 6.47 17.69
CA LYS A 87 -47.73 5.81 18.30
C LYS A 87 -47.72 4.31 18.04
N LYS A 88 -47.36 3.88 16.82
CA LYS A 88 -47.25 2.47 16.46
C LYS A 88 -46.13 1.75 17.21
N TYR A 89 -44.95 2.36 17.35
CA TYR A 89 -43.88 1.80 18.18
C TYR A 89 -44.31 1.61 19.64
N LYS A 90 -45.06 2.55 20.22
CA LYS A 90 -45.63 2.42 21.58
C LYS A 90 -46.72 1.35 21.69
N GLU A 91 -47.49 1.12 20.64
CA GLU A 91 -48.49 0.04 20.60
C GLU A 91 -47.83 -1.34 20.66
N TYR A 92 -46.69 -1.51 19.96
CA TYR A 92 -45.90 -2.75 19.91
C TYR A 92 -44.81 -2.85 20.99
N GLU A 93 -44.69 -1.88 21.89
CA GLU A 93 -43.69 -1.89 22.99
C GLU A 93 -43.87 -3.09 23.93
N LYS A 94 -45.06 -3.70 23.97
CA LYS A 94 -45.33 -4.94 24.72
C LYS A 94 -44.81 -6.20 24.04
N ASP A 95 -44.60 -6.14 22.73
CA ASP A 95 -44.14 -7.25 21.90
C ASP A 95 -42.63 -7.17 21.60
N VAL A 96 -41.97 -6.07 22.03
CA VAL A 96 -40.54 -5.81 21.81
C VAL A 96 -39.85 -5.62 23.16
N ALA A 97 -38.77 -6.36 23.39
CA ALA A 97 -37.91 -6.16 24.55
C ALA A 97 -36.91 -5.02 24.25
N ILE A 98 -36.84 -4.03 25.14
CA ILE A 98 -35.78 -3.02 25.11
C ILE A 98 -34.61 -3.57 25.93
N GLU A 99 -33.51 -3.89 25.25
CA GLU A 99 -32.28 -4.35 25.87
C GLU A 99 -31.29 -3.19 25.98
N GLU A 100 -30.70 -3.01 27.17
CA GLU A 100 -29.63 -2.04 27.37
C GLU A 100 -28.30 -2.67 26.96
N ILE A 101 -27.58 -2.01 26.05
CA ILE A 101 -26.30 -2.51 25.54
C ILE A 101 -25.18 -1.95 26.43
N ASP A 102 -24.54 -2.82 27.23
CA ASP A 102 -23.32 -2.49 27.96
C ASP A 102 -22.14 -2.44 26.97
N GLY A 103 -21.72 -1.21 26.63
CA GLY A 103 -20.62 -0.98 25.70
C GLY A 103 -19.29 -1.59 26.15
N LEU A 104 -19.01 -1.69 27.45
CA LEU A 104 -17.76 -2.27 27.94
C LEU A 104 -17.76 -3.79 27.76
N GLN A 105 -18.89 -4.45 28.05
CA GLN A 105 -19.03 -5.89 27.80
C GLN A 105 -18.97 -6.20 26.31
N LEU A 106 -19.61 -5.37 25.48
CA LEU A 106 -19.57 -5.51 24.03
C LEU A 106 -18.13 -5.43 23.52
N VAL A 107 -17.37 -4.40 23.90
CA VAL A 107 -15.96 -4.25 23.48
C VAL A 107 -15.10 -5.43 23.94
N LYS A 108 -15.30 -5.95 25.16
CA LYS A 108 -14.58 -7.14 25.64
C LYS A 108 -14.91 -8.40 24.83
N LYS A 109 -16.19 -8.59 24.50
CA LYS A 109 -16.64 -9.71 23.65
C LYS A 109 -16.05 -9.60 22.25
N LEU A 110 -16.10 -8.40 21.65
CA LEU A 110 -15.52 -8.11 20.33
C LEU A 110 -14.01 -8.37 20.31
N ALA A 111 -13.27 -7.87 21.30
CA ALA A 111 -11.84 -8.09 21.42
C ALA A 111 -11.51 -9.59 21.48
N LYS A 112 -12.27 -10.37 22.25
CA LYS A 112 -12.10 -11.82 22.33
C LYS A 112 -12.39 -12.53 20.99
N ASN A 113 -13.49 -12.17 20.32
CA ASN A 113 -13.83 -12.74 19.02
C ASN A 113 -12.76 -12.43 17.96
N MET A 114 -12.23 -11.19 17.96
CA MET A 114 -11.14 -10.78 17.07
C MET A 114 -9.85 -11.53 17.39
N GLU A 115 -9.50 -11.68 18.68
CA GLU A 115 -8.35 -12.47 19.12
C GLU A 115 -8.44 -13.92 18.62
N GLU A 116 -9.60 -14.57 18.78
CA GLU A 116 -9.83 -15.93 18.29
C GLU A 116 -9.70 -16.03 16.76
N MET A 117 -10.21 -15.04 16.03
CA MET A 117 -10.08 -14.97 14.57
C MET A 117 -8.61 -14.81 14.15
N PHE A 118 -7.91 -13.82 14.71
CA PHE A 118 -6.50 -13.59 14.40
C PHE A 118 -5.62 -14.78 14.77
N HIS A 119 -5.91 -15.47 15.88
CA HIS A 119 -5.20 -16.67 16.29
C HIS A 119 -5.38 -17.81 15.28
N LYS A 120 -6.61 -18.06 14.81
CA LYS A 120 -6.89 -19.09 13.79
C LYS A 120 -6.14 -18.81 12.47
N LYS A 121 -6.13 -17.56 12.02
CA LYS A 121 -5.40 -17.16 10.80
C LYS A 121 -3.89 -17.32 10.96
N SER A 122 -3.36 -16.92 12.11
CA SER A 122 -1.94 -17.09 12.45
C SER A 122 -1.54 -18.57 12.52
N GLU A 123 -2.40 -19.42 13.07
CA GLU A 123 -2.18 -20.86 13.12
C GLU A 123 -2.14 -21.49 11.72
N ALA A 124 -3.04 -21.09 10.81
CA ALA A 124 -3.02 -21.57 9.43
C ALA A 124 -1.68 -21.27 8.73
N VAL A 125 -1.15 -20.06 8.91
CA VAL A 125 0.16 -19.67 8.38
C VAL A 125 1.30 -20.45 9.04
N ARG A 126 1.28 -20.61 10.36
CA ARG A 126 2.31 -21.38 11.07
C ARG A 126 2.42 -22.81 10.55
N ARG A 127 1.28 -23.47 10.30
CA ARG A 127 1.24 -24.83 9.75
C ARG A 127 1.87 -24.91 8.35
N LEU A 128 1.66 -23.89 7.52
CA LEU A 128 2.26 -23.78 6.20
C LEU A 128 3.78 -23.56 6.29
N VAL A 129 4.24 -22.72 7.22
CA VAL A 129 5.67 -22.52 7.47
C VAL A 129 6.33 -23.84 7.89
N GLU A 130 5.77 -24.54 8.89
CA GLU A 130 6.29 -25.84 9.34
C GLU A 130 6.37 -26.84 8.19
N ALA A 131 5.33 -26.92 7.36
CA ALA A 131 5.31 -27.81 6.20
C ALA A 131 6.34 -27.42 5.13
N ALA A 132 6.54 -26.12 4.89
CA ALA A 132 7.53 -25.62 3.92
C ALA A 132 8.96 -25.93 4.36
N GLU A 133 9.28 -25.69 5.64
CA GLU A 133 10.60 -25.96 6.19
C GLU A 133 10.92 -27.46 6.20
N ASP A 134 9.93 -28.30 6.53
CA ASP A 134 10.06 -29.76 6.51
C ASP A 134 10.18 -30.33 5.09
N ALA A 135 9.51 -29.71 4.11
CA ALA A 135 9.61 -30.08 2.71
C ALA A 135 11.00 -29.76 2.16
N TYR A 136 11.49 -28.55 2.42
CA TYR A 136 12.84 -28.14 2.00
C TYR A 136 13.94 -28.94 2.69
N LEU A 137 13.76 -29.33 3.95
CA LEU A 137 14.72 -30.16 4.68
C LEU A 137 14.93 -31.54 4.02
N LYS A 138 13.90 -32.07 3.34
CA LYS A 138 13.94 -33.38 2.64
C LYS A 138 14.38 -33.26 1.18
N HIS A 139 14.47 -32.06 0.64
CA HIS A 139 14.79 -31.80 -0.75
C HIS A 139 16.31 -31.68 -0.97
N GLU A 140 16.81 -32.36 -1.99
CA GLU A 140 18.18 -32.20 -2.48
C GLU A 140 18.16 -31.47 -3.81
N PHE A 141 19.05 -30.51 -4.00
CA PHE A 141 19.08 -29.69 -5.21
C PHE A 141 19.55 -30.51 -6.41
N ASP A 142 18.76 -30.54 -7.47
CA ASP A 142 19.07 -31.20 -8.74
C ASP A 142 19.00 -30.20 -9.90
N ALA A 143 20.14 -29.90 -10.53
CA ALA A 143 20.22 -28.93 -11.62
C ALA A 143 19.53 -29.39 -12.91
N ASP A 144 19.39 -30.70 -13.11
CA ASP A 144 18.83 -31.31 -14.32
C ASP A 144 17.36 -31.73 -14.12
N LEU A 145 16.76 -31.36 -12.99
CA LEU A 145 15.37 -31.68 -12.65
C LEU A 145 14.41 -31.13 -13.72
N GLN A 146 13.71 -32.05 -14.40
CA GLN A 146 12.62 -31.70 -15.30
C GLN A 146 11.29 -31.90 -14.56
N TYR A 147 10.67 -30.80 -14.18
CA TYR A 147 9.39 -30.81 -13.48
C TYR A 147 8.40 -29.85 -14.14
N GLU A 148 7.22 -30.37 -14.49
CA GLU A 148 6.13 -29.59 -15.05
C GLU A 148 5.15 -29.19 -13.95
N TYR A 149 4.81 -27.91 -13.90
CA TYR A 149 3.88 -27.33 -12.95
C TYR A 149 2.83 -26.48 -13.66
N PHE A 150 1.75 -26.14 -12.94
CA PHE A 150 0.71 -25.26 -13.46
C PHE A 150 1.15 -23.80 -13.33
N ASN A 151 1.46 -23.17 -14.46
CA ASN A 151 1.78 -21.74 -14.49
C ASN A 151 0.49 -20.92 -14.60
N ALA A 152 0.25 -20.04 -13.63
CA ALA A 152 -1.00 -19.28 -13.51
C ALA A 152 -1.36 -18.45 -14.76
N VAL A 153 -0.37 -18.06 -15.57
CA VAL A 153 -0.57 -17.31 -16.82
C VAL A 153 -0.88 -18.22 -17.99
N LEU A 154 -0.24 -19.40 -18.03
CA LEU A 154 -0.28 -20.30 -19.18
C LEU A 154 -1.40 -21.35 -19.07
N ILE A 155 -1.99 -21.56 -17.89
CA ILE A 155 -3.06 -22.54 -17.72
C ILE A 155 -4.20 -22.30 -18.72
N ASN A 156 -4.66 -23.39 -19.34
CA ASN A 156 -5.70 -23.40 -20.36
C ASN A 156 -5.37 -22.63 -21.66
N GLU A 157 -4.16 -22.12 -21.84
CA GLU A 157 -3.71 -21.54 -23.11
C GLU A 157 -3.38 -22.62 -24.13
N ARG A 158 -3.71 -22.35 -25.40
CA ARG A 158 -3.51 -23.30 -26.51
C ARG A 158 -2.69 -22.66 -27.63
N ASP A 159 -1.89 -23.48 -28.30
CA ASP A 159 -1.18 -23.10 -29.52
C ASP A 159 -2.13 -22.99 -30.74
N GLU A 160 -1.60 -22.55 -31.88
CA GLU A 160 -2.37 -22.43 -33.13
C GLU A 160 -2.87 -23.80 -33.63
N GLU A 161 -2.20 -24.87 -33.24
CA GLU A 161 -2.55 -26.27 -33.52
C GLU A 161 -3.59 -26.86 -32.54
N GLY A 162 -3.98 -26.13 -31.49
CA GLY A 162 -4.97 -26.51 -30.49
C GLY A 162 -4.45 -27.38 -29.34
N ASN A 163 -3.14 -27.64 -29.25
CA ASN A 163 -2.50 -28.29 -28.09
C ASN A 163 -2.30 -27.29 -26.95
N TYR A 164 -2.24 -27.79 -25.72
CA TYR A 164 -1.91 -26.96 -24.58
C TYR A 164 -0.46 -26.48 -24.64
N LEU A 165 -0.23 -25.21 -24.31
CA LEU A 165 1.11 -24.69 -24.17
C LEU A 165 1.89 -25.44 -23.08
N GLU A 166 3.22 -25.44 -23.19
CA GLU A 166 4.08 -26.01 -22.15
C GLU A 166 3.85 -25.28 -20.81
N LEU A 167 3.68 -26.03 -19.71
CA LEU A 167 3.21 -25.55 -18.38
C LEU A 167 1.75 -25.04 -18.35
N GLY A 168 1.06 -25.02 -19.50
CA GLY A 168 -0.31 -24.55 -19.70
C GLY A 168 -1.35 -25.67 -19.83
N LYS A 169 -1.15 -26.77 -19.08
CA LYS A 169 -2.06 -27.93 -19.08
C LYS A 169 -3.50 -27.55 -18.72
N GLU A 170 -4.43 -28.46 -19.01
CA GLU A 170 -5.83 -28.34 -18.58
C GLU A 170 -5.91 -28.16 -17.06
N PHE A 171 -6.53 -27.05 -16.66
CA PHE A 171 -6.73 -26.68 -15.27
C PHE A 171 -8.20 -26.29 -15.08
N ILE A 172 -8.94 -27.14 -14.37
CA ILE A 172 -10.39 -26.98 -14.22
C ILE A 172 -10.67 -25.82 -13.25
N LEU A 173 -11.23 -24.73 -13.78
CA LEU A 173 -11.62 -23.56 -13.00
C LEU A 173 -13.16 -23.53 -12.90
N VAL A 174 -13.67 -23.47 -11.68
CA VAL A 174 -15.11 -23.44 -11.40
C VAL A 174 -15.43 -22.15 -10.63
N PRO A 175 -16.43 -21.36 -11.06
CA PRO A 175 -16.90 -20.20 -10.32
C PRO A 175 -17.30 -20.57 -8.89
N ASN A 176 -16.81 -19.83 -7.90
CA ASN A 176 -17.07 -20.11 -6.50
C ASN A 176 -17.55 -18.86 -5.75
N ASP A 177 -18.74 -18.94 -5.14
CA ASP A 177 -19.37 -17.87 -4.36
C ASP A 177 -18.45 -17.33 -3.24
N HIS A 178 -17.62 -18.20 -2.63
CA HIS A 178 -16.69 -17.80 -1.58
C HIS A 178 -15.59 -16.84 -2.07
N PHE A 179 -15.25 -16.91 -3.36
CA PHE A 179 -14.22 -16.10 -4.00
C PHE A 179 -14.85 -15.06 -4.93
N ASN A 180 -16.00 -14.48 -4.56
CA ASN A 180 -16.73 -13.52 -5.37
C ASN A 180 -17.06 -14.05 -6.78
N ASN A 181 -17.49 -15.31 -6.91
CA ASN A 181 -17.75 -15.97 -8.19
C ASN A 181 -16.55 -16.03 -9.15
N LEU A 182 -15.33 -15.81 -8.66
CA LEU A 182 -14.13 -15.99 -9.46
C LEU A 182 -13.98 -17.48 -9.83
N PRO A 183 -13.57 -17.78 -11.08
CA PRO A 183 -13.29 -19.14 -11.50
C PRO A 183 -11.99 -19.62 -10.85
N VAL A 184 -12.11 -20.52 -9.87
CA VAL A 184 -10.97 -21.01 -9.06
C VAL A 184 -10.87 -22.54 -9.10
N ASN A 185 -9.69 -23.08 -8.78
CA ASN A 185 -9.49 -24.50 -8.53
C ASN A 185 -9.20 -24.74 -7.05
N ILE A 186 -10.17 -25.31 -6.34
CA ILE A 186 -10.06 -25.62 -4.91
C ILE A 186 -9.26 -26.89 -4.60
N SER A 187 -8.83 -27.64 -5.61
CA SER A 187 -8.06 -28.89 -5.39
C SER A 187 -6.56 -28.68 -5.51
N LEU A 188 -6.12 -27.70 -6.30
CA LEU A 188 -4.72 -27.50 -6.64
C LEU A 188 -4.36 -26.01 -6.56
N SER A 189 -3.12 -25.76 -6.18
CA SER A 189 -2.49 -24.44 -6.30
C SER A 189 -1.84 -24.31 -7.68
N ASP A 190 -1.57 -23.08 -8.09
CA ASP A 190 -0.74 -22.76 -9.24
C ASP A 190 0.47 -21.92 -8.84
N VAL A 191 1.31 -21.58 -9.82
CA VAL A 191 2.52 -20.80 -9.62
C VAL A 191 2.59 -19.68 -10.65
N GLN A 192 2.78 -18.46 -10.17
CA GLN A 192 3.15 -17.31 -10.96
C GLN A 192 4.67 -17.11 -10.90
N VAL A 193 5.27 -16.78 -12.04
CA VAL A 193 6.68 -16.42 -12.15
C VAL A 193 6.73 -15.03 -12.79
N PRO A 194 7.50 -14.07 -12.24
CA PRO A 194 7.66 -12.74 -12.82
C PRO A 194 8.15 -12.79 -14.28
N THR A 195 7.68 -11.87 -15.12
CA THR A 195 7.96 -11.86 -16.57
C THR A 195 9.45 -11.72 -16.92
N ASN A 196 10.25 -11.12 -16.03
CA ASN A 196 11.71 -10.98 -16.19
C ASN A 196 12.49 -12.25 -15.84
N MET A 197 11.84 -13.31 -15.31
CA MET A 197 12.47 -14.56 -14.90
C MET A 197 12.14 -15.70 -15.86
N TYR A 198 13.05 -16.67 -15.96
CA TYR A 198 12.87 -17.83 -16.83
C TYR A 198 12.18 -18.98 -16.10
N ASN A 199 11.01 -19.41 -16.57
CA ASN A 199 10.20 -20.46 -15.92
C ASN A 199 10.94 -21.78 -15.65
N LYS A 200 11.93 -22.14 -16.47
CA LYS A 200 12.72 -23.38 -16.33
C LYS A 200 14.08 -23.16 -15.69
N ASP A 201 14.30 -22.02 -15.04
CA ASP A 201 15.51 -21.83 -14.24
C ASP A 201 15.59 -22.95 -13.18
N PRO A 202 16.71 -23.69 -13.06
CA PRO A 202 16.84 -24.78 -12.11
C PRO A 202 16.49 -24.39 -10.67
N ALA A 203 16.79 -23.15 -10.25
CA ALA A 203 16.43 -22.66 -8.92
C ALA A 203 14.92 -22.51 -8.74
N ILE A 204 14.20 -22.08 -9.77
CA ILE A 204 12.73 -21.99 -9.76
C ILE A 204 12.13 -23.38 -9.79
N VAL A 205 12.56 -24.26 -10.69
CA VAL A 205 12.00 -25.61 -10.87
C VAL A 205 12.16 -26.44 -9.60
N ASN A 206 13.34 -26.42 -8.97
CA ASN A 206 13.55 -27.06 -7.67
C ASN A 206 12.63 -26.47 -6.60
N GLY A 207 12.53 -25.13 -6.58
CA GLY A 207 11.65 -24.37 -5.70
C GLY A 207 10.19 -24.81 -5.78
N VAL A 208 9.70 -24.90 -7.01
CA VAL A 208 8.33 -25.29 -7.32
C VAL A 208 8.09 -26.76 -6.99
N TYR A 209 9.07 -27.63 -7.24
CA TYR A 209 8.98 -29.06 -6.93
C TYR A 209 8.79 -29.32 -5.43
N TRP A 210 9.68 -28.85 -4.56
CA TRP A 210 9.53 -29.12 -3.13
C TRP A 210 8.31 -28.41 -2.52
N SER A 211 7.92 -27.25 -3.04
CA SER A 211 6.76 -26.51 -2.55
C SER A 211 5.41 -27.13 -2.94
N GLU A 212 5.39 -28.15 -3.81
CA GLU A 212 4.18 -28.90 -4.14
C GLU A 212 3.54 -29.56 -2.91
N SER A 213 4.35 -29.95 -1.91
CA SER A 213 3.84 -30.55 -0.68
C SER A 213 2.90 -29.62 0.11
N LEU A 214 2.94 -28.31 -0.15
CA LEU A 214 2.07 -27.32 0.47
C LEU A 214 0.62 -27.45 0.02
N ASN A 215 0.33 -28.04 -1.16
CA ASN A 215 -1.02 -28.24 -1.68
C ASN A 215 -1.93 -28.94 -0.67
N LYS A 216 -1.42 -29.99 0.00
CA LYS A 216 -2.17 -30.72 1.02
C LYS A 216 -2.51 -29.86 2.23
N VAL A 217 -1.60 -28.98 2.63
CA VAL A 217 -1.77 -28.11 3.80
C VAL A 217 -2.72 -26.95 3.46
N PHE A 218 -2.64 -26.41 2.25
CA PHE A 218 -3.59 -25.40 1.77
C PHE A 218 -5.03 -25.89 1.83
N VAL A 219 -5.29 -27.09 1.31
CA VAL A 219 -6.63 -27.72 1.34
C VAL A 219 -7.08 -27.98 2.78
N ASP A 220 -6.24 -28.62 3.61
CA ASP A 220 -6.60 -28.91 5.01
C ASP A 220 -6.79 -27.65 5.86
N ASN A 221 -6.09 -26.55 5.56
CA ASN A 221 -6.34 -25.26 6.19
C ASN A 221 -7.72 -24.71 5.80
N PHE A 222 -8.06 -24.75 4.51
CA PHE A 222 -9.37 -24.30 4.01
C PHE A 222 -10.53 -25.14 4.56
N ASP A 223 -10.35 -26.47 4.67
CA ASP A 223 -11.35 -27.37 5.26
C ASP A 223 -11.60 -27.08 6.76
N ARG A 224 -10.56 -26.64 7.49
CA ARG A 224 -10.65 -26.28 8.90
C ARG A 224 -11.23 -24.89 9.13
N ASP A 225 -10.85 -23.94 8.29
CA ASP A 225 -11.32 -22.58 8.33
C ASP A 225 -11.78 -22.13 6.93
N PRO A 226 -13.06 -22.36 6.60
CA PRO A 226 -13.63 -21.94 5.32
C PRO A 226 -13.70 -20.42 5.14
N SER A 227 -13.31 -19.60 6.13
CA SER A 227 -13.21 -18.14 5.97
C SER A 227 -11.85 -17.69 5.44
N LEU A 228 -10.92 -18.61 5.15
CA LEU A 228 -9.66 -18.33 4.48
C LEU A 228 -9.89 -18.09 3.00
N ILE A 229 -9.26 -17.03 2.46
CA ILE A 229 -9.37 -16.71 1.04
C ILE A 229 -8.09 -17.14 0.34
N TRP A 230 -7.14 -16.24 0.18
CA TRP A 230 -5.87 -16.53 -0.46
C TRP A 230 -4.89 -17.05 0.56
N GLN A 231 -4.26 -18.17 0.22
CA GLN A 231 -3.10 -18.70 0.92
C GLN A 231 -1.97 -18.80 -0.10
N TYR A 232 -0.78 -18.37 0.27
CA TYR A 232 0.32 -18.36 -0.68
C TYR A 232 1.70 -18.49 -0.05
N PHE A 233 2.65 -18.89 -0.88
CA PHE A 233 4.06 -18.90 -0.58
C PHE A 233 4.80 -18.06 -1.63
N GLY A 234 5.38 -16.95 -1.20
CA GLY A 234 6.31 -16.15 -2.01
C GLY A 234 7.72 -16.64 -1.80
N SER A 235 8.41 -17.04 -2.86
CA SER A 235 9.77 -17.55 -2.79
C SER A 235 10.81 -16.43 -2.79
N ALA A 236 11.91 -16.63 -2.06
CA ALA A 236 13.12 -15.83 -2.21
C ALA A 236 13.68 -15.85 -3.65
N LYS A 237 13.33 -16.88 -4.43
CA LYS A 237 13.67 -17.02 -5.85
C LYS A 237 12.64 -16.38 -6.79
N GLY A 238 11.69 -15.60 -6.29
CA GLY A 238 10.77 -14.78 -7.09
C GLY A 238 9.45 -15.45 -7.50
N PHE A 239 9.39 -16.78 -7.61
CA PHE A 239 8.13 -17.46 -7.91
C PHE A 239 7.12 -17.34 -6.75
N PHE A 240 5.84 -17.29 -7.10
CA PHE A 240 4.72 -17.11 -6.18
C PHE A 240 3.74 -18.27 -6.34
N ARG A 241 3.54 -19.08 -5.30
CA ARG A 241 2.57 -20.19 -5.31
C ARG A 241 1.29 -19.74 -4.60
N GLN A 242 0.14 -19.83 -5.27
CA GLN A 242 -1.14 -19.37 -4.74
C GLN A 242 -2.19 -20.48 -4.70
N TYR A 243 -2.98 -20.50 -3.62
CA TYR A 243 -4.13 -21.37 -3.44
C TYR A 243 -5.38 -20.55 -3.02
N PRO A 244 -6.57 -20.86 -3.57
CA PRO A 244 -6.81 -21.78 -4.68
C PRO A 244 -6.18 -21.28 -5.98
N GLY A 245 -5.94 -22.18 -6.95
CA GLY A 245 -5.35 -21.79 -8.24
C GLY A 245 -6.33 -20.97 -9.09
N ILE A 246 -5.83 -19.94 -9.76
CA ILE A 246 -6.56 -19.00 -10.61
C ILE A 246 -5.80 -18.67 -11.88
N LYS A 247 -6.53 -18.34 -12.96
CA LYS A 247 -5.87 -17.84 -14.17
C LYS A 247 -5.52 -16.37 -13.98
N TRP A 248 -4.26 -16.04 -14.22
CA TRP A 248 -3.77 -14.67 -14.23
C TRP A 248 -3.81 -14.13 -15.64
N GLU A 249 -4.38 -12.94 -15.81
CA GLU A 249 -4.43 -12.25 -17.09
C GLU A 249 -3.31 -11.21 -17.16
N PRO A 250 -2.40 -11.31 -18.15
CA PRO A 250 -1.38 -10.30 -18.35
C PRO A 250 -1.98 -9.01 -18.93
N ASP A 251 -1.25 -7.90 -18.86
CA ASP A 251 -1.67 -6.64 -19.47
C ASP A 251 -1.70 -6.69 -21.01
N GLU A 252 -2.11 -5.60 -21.66
CA GLU A 252 -2.16 -5.49 -23.14
C GLU A 252 -0.83 -5.82 -23.84
N ASN A 253 0.30 -5.72 -23.12
CA ASN A 253 1.64 -6.02 -23.62
C ASN A 253 2.12 -7.43 -23.25
N GLY A 254 1.27 -8.24 -22.62
CA GLY A 254 1.63 -9.58 -22.14
C GLY A 254 2.49 -9.58 -20.87
N VAL A 255 2.51 -8.48 -20.10
CA VAL A 255 3.37 -8.31 -18.93
C VAL A 255 2.56 -8.40 -17.64
N ILE A 256 3.14 -9.08 -16.64
CA ILE A 256 2.61 -9.11 -15.27
C ILE A 256 3.60 -8.39 -14.37
N ALA A 257 3.19 -7.21 -13.88
CA ALA A 257 4.01 -6.37 -13.01
C ALA A 257 4.12 -6.89 -11.55
N PHE A 258 3.63 -8.10 -11.27
CA PHE A 258 3.66 -8.69 -9.94
C PHE A 258 4.98 -9.42 -9.66
N ASP A 259 5.65 -8.98 -8.59
CA ASP A 259 6.72 -9.70 -7.92
C ASP A 259 6.36 -9.79 -6.43
N CYS A 260 6.38 -11.01 -5.87
CA CYS A 260 6.04 -11.23 -4.46
C CYS A 260 7.05 -10.58 -3.51
N ARG A 261 8.33 -10.46 -3.90
CA ARG A 261 9.42 -9.94 -3.06
C ARG A 261 9.30 -8.44 -2.79
N ASN A 262 8.61 -7.73 -3.68
CA ASN A 262 8.37 -6.29 -3.58
C ASN A 262 7.12 -5.98 -2.76
N ARG A 263 6.38 -6.99 -2.31
CA ARG A 263 5.13 -6.79 -1.56
C ARG A 263 5.42 -6.51 -0.10
N LYS A 264 4.61 -5.62 0.48
CA LYS A 264 4.77 -5.19 1.87
C LYS A 264 4.70 -6.35 2.86
N TRP A 265 3.77 -7.29 2.66
CA TRP A 265 3.68 -8.51 3.47
C TRP A 265 4.95 -9.35 3.44
N TYR A 266 5.62 -9.42 2.29
CA TYR A 266 6.87 -10.15 2.14
C TYR A 266 8.00 -9.43 2.90
N ILE A 267 8.16 -8.13 2.66
CA ILE A 267 9.24 -7.32 3.23
C ILE A 267 9.13 -7.23 4.76
N GLN A 268 7.94 -6.95 5.29
CA GLN A 268 7.71 -6.79 6.73
C GLN A 268 7.90 -8.11 7.49
N ALA A 269 7.53 -9.25 6.90
CA ALA A 269 7.78 -10.55 7.51
C ALA A 269 9.27 -10.95 7.44
N ALA A 270 9.91 -10.71 6.28
CA ALA A 270 11.29 -11.11 6.03
C ALA A 270 12.33 -10.29 6.80
N THR A 271 12.03 -9.02 7.08
CA THR A 271 12.98 -8.09 7.73
C THR A 271 12.43 -7.52 9.04
N SER A 272 13.23 -6.71 9.72
CA SER A 272 12.80 -5.93 10.89
C SER A 272 12.79 -4.45 10.53
N PRO A 273 12.04 -3.61 11.27
CA PRO A 273 12.08 -2.16 11.11
C PRO A 273 13.52 -1.62 11.11
N LYS A 274 13.79 -0.62 10.29
CA LYS A 274 15.15 -0.13 10.03
C LYS A 274 15.26 1.38 9.88
N ASP A 275 16.39 1.91 10.34
CA ASP A 275 16.81 3.30 10.17
C ASP A 275 17.87 3.36 9.06
N VAL A 276 17.55 4.03 7.94
CA VAL A 276 18.37 4.01 6.73
C VAL A 276 18.82 5.41 6.32
N VAL A 277 20.13 5.63 6.21
CA VAL A 277 20.67 6.83 5.55
C VAL A 277 21.12 6.47 4.15
N ILE A 278 20.54 7.11 3.14
CA ILE A 278 20.86 6.90 1.74
C ILE A 278 21.82 8.00 1.28
N LEU A 279 23.03 7.63 0.90
CA LEU A 279 24.05 8.53 0.36
C LEU A 279 24.06 8.44 -1.16
N VAL A 280 23.85 9.57 -1.83
CA VAL A 280 23.79 9.65 -3.30
C VAL A 280 24.92 10.51 -3.83
N ASP A 281 25.80 9.93 -4.63
CA ASP A 281 26.84 10.65 -5.33
C ASP A 281 26.24 11.56 -6.42
N VAL A 282 26.47 12.87 -6.31
CA VAL A 282 26.09 13.86 -7.32
C VAL A 282 27.31 14.59 -7.89
N SER A 283 28.48 13.94 -7.86
CA SER A 283 29.69 14.45 -8.51
C SER A 283 29.57 14.46 -10.04
N GLY A 284 30.49 15.16 -10.70
CA GLY A 284 30.48 15.34 -12.16
C GLY A 284 30.53 14.04 -12.98
N SER A 285 31.07 12.95 -12.42
CA SER A 285 31.15 11.65 -13.08
C SER A 285 29.80 10.95 -13.18
N MET A 286 28.85 11.30 -12.30
CA MET A 286 27.49 10.77 -12.31
C MET A 286 26.59 11.41 -13.39
N LYS A 287 27.09 12.38 -14.16
CA LYS A 287 26.28 13.11 -15.15
C LYS A 287 25.68 12.19 -16.22
N GLY A 288 24.41 12.43 -16.56
CA GLY A 288 23.69 11.70 -17.61
C GLY A 288 23.04 10.42 -17.09
N LEU A 289 23.25 9.30 -17.79
CA LEU A 289 22.58 8.03 -17.50
C LEU A 289 22.86 7.51 -16.09
N ARG A 290 24.08 7.70 -15.55
CA ARG A 290 24.45 7.24 -14.21
C ARG A 290 23.57 7.85 -13.12
N LEU A 291 23.38 9.17 -13.15
CA LEU A 291 22.48 9.85 -12.20
C LEU A 291 21.02 9.40 -12.38
N THR A 292 20.56 9.13 -13.61
CA THR A 292 19.22 8.56 -13.84
C THR A 292 19.07 7.18 -13.20
N ILE A 293 20.07 6.29 -13.36
CA ILE A 293 20.08 4.98 -12.72
C ILE A 293 20.14 5.12 -11.19
N ALA A 294 20.95 6.05 -10.67
CA ALA A 294 21.03 6.32 -9.24
C ALA A 294 19.68 6.78 -8.66
N LYS A 295 18.99 7.74 -9.32
CA LYS A 295 17.64 8.19 -8.93
C LYS A 295 16.65 7.03 -8.92
N GLN A 296 16.66 6.18 -9.96
CA GLN A 296 15.79 5.01 -10.03
C GLN A 296 16.11 3.99 -8.93
N THR A 297 17.40 3.79 -8.63
CA THR A 297 17.86 2.89 -7.55
C THR A 297 17.35 3.38 -6.20
N VAL A 298 17.48 4.68 -5.91
CA VAL A 298 16.95 5.28 -4.69
C VAL A 298 15.42 5.14 -4.64
N SER A 299 14.70 5.42 -5.73
CA SER A 299 13.25 5.25 -5.76
C SER A 299 12.83 3.79 -5.48
N SER A 300 13.55 2.83 -6.06
CA SER A 300 13.32 1.40 -5.82
C SER A 300 13.67 0.99 -4.38
N ILE A 301 14.67 1.60 -3.74
CA ILE A 301 14.95 1.40 -2.32
C ILE A 301 13.79 1.94 -1.49
N LEU A 302 13.26 3.13 -1.79
CA LEU A 302 12.10 3.70 -1.07
C LEU A 302 10.86 2.81 -1.17
N ASP A 303 10.64 2.12 -2.30
CA ASP A 303 9.54 1.16 -2.45
C ASP A 303 9.66 -0.04 -1.49
N THR A 304 10.88 -0.37 -1.05
CA THR A 304 11.12 -1.44 -0.08
C THR A 304 11.01 -1.02 1.38
N LEU A 305 10.82 0.27 1.66
CA LEU A 305 10.66 0.76 3.02
C LEU A 305 9.18 0.69 3.44
N GLY A 306 8.93 0.02 4.56
CA GLY A 306 7.63 -0.05 5.22
C GLY A 306 7.35 1.19 6.07
N ASP A 307 6.11 1.33 6.55
CA ASP A 307 5.72 2.52 7.32
C ASP A 307 6.40 2.58 8.70
N ASP A 308 6.92 1.46 9.22
CA ASP A 308 7.69 1.40 10.47
C ASP A 308 9.20 1.73 10.29
N ASP A 309 9.63 1.99 9.06
CA ASP A 309 11.01 2.33 8.74
C ASP A 309 11.24 3.84 8.78
N PHE A 310 12.47 4.24 9.07
CA PHE A 310 12.91 5.63 9.04
C PHE A 310 14.02 5.84 8.03
N PHE A 311 14.00 6.95 7.31
CA PHE A 311 15.01 7.25 6.31
C PHE A 311 15.34 8.74 6.18
N ASN A 312 16.51 9.01 5.60
CA ASN A 312 16.87 10.31 5.04
C ASN A 312 17.80 10.10 3.84
N ILE A 313 17.86 11.07 2.95
CA ILE A 313 18.67 11.02 1.74
C ILE A 313 19.59 12.23 1.69
N ILE A 314 20.89 11.97 1.60
CA ILE A 314 21.95 12.97 1.52
C ILE A 314 22.62 12.83 0.16
N ALA A 315 22.52 13.87 -0.66
CA ALA A 315 23.31 14.01 -1.87
C ALA A 315 24.66 14.66 -1.52
N TYR A 316 25.75 14.15 -2.07
CA TYR A 316 27.08 14.68 -1.78
C TYR A 316 27.89 14.97 -3.05
N ASN A 317 28.64 16.05 -3.00
CA ASN A 317 29.71 16.40 -3.93
C ASN A 317 30.88 17.00 -3.13
N GLU A 318 31.23 18.27 -3.35
CA GLU A 318 32.20 19.03 -2.54
C GLU A 318 31.59 19.46 -1.20
N GLU A 319 30.25 19.51 -1.13
CA GLU A 319 29.45 19.82 0.05
C GLU A 319 28.36 18.76 0.25
N LEU A 320 27.75 18.78 1.44
CA LEU A 320 26.57 17.97 1.74
C LEU A 320 25.29 18.72 1.39
N HIS A 321 24.40 18.03 0.69
CA HIS A 321 23.09 18.53 0.32
C HIS A 321 22.02 17.55 0.77
N TYR A 322 21.29 17.92 1.81
CA TYR A 322 20.06 17.23 2.18
C TYR A 322 19.05 17.35 1.04
N VAL A 323 18.50 16.22 0.59
CA VAL A 323 17.47 16.21 -0.47
C VAL A 323 16.25 17.00 -0.02
N GLU A 324 15.90 16.88 1.27
CA GLU A 324 14.91 17.73 1.93
C GLU A 324 15.62 18.65 2.96
N PRO A 325 15.74 19.97 2.68
CA PRO A 325 16.43 20.92 3.54
C PRO A 325 15.84 21.05 4.96
N CYS A 326 14.56 20.76 5.14
CA CYS A 326 13.92 20.82 6.46
C CYS A 326 14.39 19.70 7.40
N LEU A 327 14.98 18.63 6.87
CA LEU A 327 15.40 17.43 7.61
C LEU A 327 16.90 17.43 7.88
N ASN A 328 17.41 18.58 8.34
CA ASN A 328 18.82 18.76 8.68
C ASN A 328 19.17 17.94 9.94
N GLY A 329 19.87 16.82 9.77
CA GLY A 329 20.37 15.98 10.87
C GLY A 329 19.37 14.99 11.48
N THR A 330 18.20 14.74 10.88
CA THR A 330 17.22 13.77 11.41
C THR A 330 16.71 12.81 10.34
N LEU A 331 16.12 11.69 10.75
CA LEU A 331 15.36 10.80 9.87
C LEU A 331 13.87 11.12 9.92
N VAL A 332 13.14 10.68 8.88
CA VAL A 332 11.67 10.70 8.83
C VAL A 332 11.09 9.33 8.60
N GLN A 333 9.85 9.14 9.02
CA GLN A 333 9.12 7.91 8.78
C GLN A 333 8.88 7.70 7.27
N ALA A 334 9.03 6.47 6.81
CA ALA A 334 8.87 6.06 5.42
C ALA A 334 7.41 5.87 5.01
N ASP A 335 6.55 6.83 5.38
CA ASP A 335 5.15 6.87 4.93
C ASP A 335 5.04 7.22 3.43
N ARG A 336 3.85 7.02 2.87
CA ARG A 336 3.60 7.28 1.43
C ARG A 336 3.86 8.75 1.05
N ALA A 337 3.47 9.70 1.89
CA ALA A 337 3.55 11.12 1.57
C ALA A 337 5.01 11.60 1.56
N ASN A 338 5.80 11.21 2.55
CA ASN A 338 7.23 11.50 2.65
C ASN A 338 7.97 10.83 1.49
N LYS A 339 7.69 9.56 1.18
CA LYS A 339 8.31 8.89 0.02
C LYS A 339 8.03 9.61 -1.30
N GLU A 340 6.79 10.01 -1.54
CA GLU A 340 6.41 10.79 -2.73
C GLU A 340 7.10 12.16 -2.75
N HIS A 341 7.14 12.87 -1.61
CA HIS A 341 7.83 14.16 -1.49
C HIS A 341 9.33 14.07 -1.78
N PHE A 342 10.01 13.03 -1.29
CA PHE A 342 11.42 12.81 -1.58
C PHE A 342 11.65 12.48 -3.07
N ARG A 343 10.75 11.74 -3.73
CA ARG A 343 10.85 11.47 -5.17
C ARG A 343 10.86 12.74 -6.00
N GLU A 344 9.97 13.69 -5.71
CA GLU A 344 9.94 14.98 -6.40
C GLU A 344 11.23 15.78 -6.24
N HIS A 345 11.91 15.65 -5.10
CA HIS A 345 13.19 16.33 -4.83
C HIS A 345 14.38 15.60 -5.45
N LEU A 346 14.35 14.26 -5.49
CA LEU A 346 15.34 13.44 -6.20
C LEU A 346 15.41 13.81 -7.67
N ASP A 347 14.28 14.06 -8.32
CA ASP A 347 14.25 14.45 -9.73
C ASP A 347 14.98 15.77 -10.02
N LYS A 348 15.05 16.66 -9.03
CA LYS A 348 15.72 17.97 -9.13
C LYS A 348 17.24 17.89 -8.93
N LEU A 349 17.78 16.75 -8.49
CA LEU A 349 19.23 16.59 -8.31
C LEU A 349 19.98 16.70 -9.65
N PHE A 350 21.11 17.40 -9.63
CA PHE A 350 22.01 17.58 -10.76
C PHE A 350 23.46 17.27 -10.39
N ALA A 351 24.18 16.65 -11.32
CA ALA A 351 25.58 16.27 -11.12
C ALA A 351 26.52 17.47 -11.31
N LYS A 352 27.35 17.77 -10.30
CA LYS A 352 28.38 18.82 -10.34
C LYS A 352 29.45 18.57 -9.26
N GLY A 353 30.70 18.97 -9.55
CA GLY A 353 31.78 19.00 -8.57
C GLY A 353 32.48 17.64 -8.42
N ILE A 354 33.25 17.50 -7.35
CA ILE A 354 34.01 16.29 -6.98
C ILE A 354 33.29 15.58 -5.84
N GLY A 355 33.25 14.23 -5.83
CA GLY A 355 32.58 13.48 -4.77
C GLY A 355 33.46 13.31 -3.52
N MET A 356 33.11 13.99 -2.42
CA MET A 356 33.78 13.86 -1.12
C MET A 356 33.00 12.91 -0.19
N LEU A 357 33.28 11.60 -0.33
CA LEU A 357 32.60 10.54 0.44
C LEU A 357 32.95 10.57 1.94
N ASP A 358 34.12 11.09 2.32
CA ASP A 358 34.54 11.22 3.71
C ASP A 358 33.59 12.10 4.53
N ILE A 359 33.17 13.24 3.96
CA ILE A 359 32.24 14.17 4.62
C ILE A 359 30.86 13.50 4.77
N ALA A 360 30.40 12.82 3.73
CA ALA A 360 29.10 12.16 3.71
C ALA A 360 29.02 10.99 4.71
N LEU A 361 30.06 10.17 4.80
CA LEU A 361 30.11 9.07 5.77
C LEU A 361 30.12 9.58 7.21
N ASN A 362 30.89 10.63 7.51
CA ASN A 362 30.90 11.24 8.85
C ASN A 362 29.49 11.70 9.25
N GLU A 363 28.79 12.40 8.36
CA GLU A 363 27.44 12.89 8.63
C GLU A 363 26.45 11.74 8.82
N ALA A 364 26.49 10.72 7.97
CA ALA A 364 25.59 9.58 8.07
C ALA A 364 25.74 8.84 9.41
N PHE A 365 26.99 8.62 9.88
CA PHE A 365 27.24 8.01 11.18
C PHE A 365 26.79 8.89 12.35
N ASN A 366 27.05 10.20 12.28
CA ASN A 366 26.60 11.14 13.32
C ASN A 366 25.07 11.14 13.42
N MET A 367 24.37 11.25 12.29
CA MET A 367 22.91 11.25 12.22
C MET A 367 22.30 9.96 12.79
N LEU A 368 22.79 8.80 12.38
CA LEU A 368 22.32 7.51 12.90
C LEU A 368 22.57 7.38 14.40
N ASN A 369 23.72 7.88 14.87
CA ASN A 369 24.05 7.85 16.29
C ASN A 369 23.13 8.80 17.09
N GLU A 370 22.96 10.04 16.66
CA GLU A 370 22.08 11.02 17.33
C GLU A 370 20.63 10.55 17.35
N PHE A 371 20.12 10.03 16.22
CA PHE A 371 18.76 9.52 16.12
C PHE A 371 18.51 8.31 17.02
N ASN A 372 19.52 7.44 17.21
CA ASN A 372 19.42 6.34 18.17
C ASN A 372 19.28 6.86 19.62
N HIS A 373 19.93 7.98 19.97
CA HIS A 373 19.84 8.55 21.32
C HIS A 373 18.49 9.22 21.61
N THR A 374 17.73 9.66 20.60
CA THR A 374 16.40 10.25 20.80
C THR A 374 15.35 9.21 21.18
N GLY A 375 15.61 7.92 20.89
CA GLY A 375 14.64 6.83 21.07
C GLY A 375 13.44 6.92 20.12
N GLN A 376 13.50 7.79 19.11
CA GLN A 376 12.44 7.96 18.11
C GLN A 376 12.59 7.05 16.89
N GLY A 377 13.74 6.39 16.74
CA GLY A 377 13.98 5.45 15.65
C GLY A 377 13.40 4.06 15.88
N SER A 378 13.69 3.15 14.94
CA SER A 378 13.24 1.76 14.98
C SER A 378 13.89 0.96 16.12
N ILE A 379 14.99 1.44 16.71
CA ILE A 379 15.80 0.78 17.77
C ILE A 379 16.38 -0.59 17.33
N CYS A 380 16.08 -1.04 16.10
CA CYS A 380 16.41 -2.35 15.58
C CYS A 380 17.67 -2.28 14.69
N SER A 381 17.49 -2.13 13.38
CA SER A 381 18.58 -2.19 12.41
C SER A 381 18.95 -0.81 11.88
N GLN A 382 20.25 -0.50 11.84
CA GLN A 382 20.76 0.71 11.22
C GLN A 382 21.56 0.38 9.97
N ALA A 383 21.32 1.10 8.88
CA ALA A 383 22.01 0.89 7.62
C ALA A 383 22.38 2.20 6.92
N ILE A 384 23.53 2.19 6.24
CA ILE A 384 23.91 3.23 5.28
C ILE A 384 23.94 2.57 3.90
N MET A 385 23.21 3.16 2.96
CA MET A 385 23.17 2.72 1.57
C MET A 385 23.88 3.76 0.70
N LEU A 386 25.02 3.39 0.13
CA LEU A 386 25.86 4.26 -0.70
C LEU A 386 25.64 3.96 -2.18
N ILE A 387 25.20 4.96 -2.94
CA ILE A 387 25.02 4.91 -4.39
C ILE A 387 26.06 5.82 -5.06
N THR A 388 27.02 5.23 -5.78
CA THR A 388 28.13 5.96 -6.42
C THR A 388 28.66 5.19 -7.63
N ASP A 389 29.42 5.83 -8.51
CA ASP A 389 30.15 5.18 -9.60
C ASP A 389 31.58 4.76 -9.24
N GLY A 390 32.04 5.03 -8.00
CA GLY A 390 33.33 4.57 -7.52
C GLY A 390 33.75 5.17 -6.18
N ALA A 391 34.73 4.54 -5.52
CA ALA A 391 35.38 5.09 -4.34
C ALA A 391 36.90 5.13 -4.53
N VAL A 392 37.51 6.30 -4.32
CA VAL A 392 38.96 6.50 -4.49
C VAL A 392 39.76 5.75 -3.41
N ASP A 393 39.22 5.69 -2.19
CA ASP A 393 39.84 5.05 -1.04
C ASP A 393 38.83 4.14 -0.30
N THR A 394 39.32 3.39 0.68
CA THR A 394 38.57 2.46 1.52
C THR A 394 37.97 3.11 2.77
N TYR A 395 38.37 4.34 3.11
CA TYR A 395 37.84 5.12 4.25
C TYR A 395 37.82 4.35 5.59
N ASP A 396 38.77 3.43 5.77
CA ASP A 396 38.93 2.56 6.94
C ASP A 396 38.99 3.33 8.27
N THR A 397 39.64 4.50 8.27
CA THR A 397 39.73 5.40 9.43
C THR A 397 38.36 5.84 9.96
N ILE A 398 37.37 6.06 9.08
CA ILE A 398 36.01 6.45 9.48
C ILE A 398 35.28 5.25 10.08
N PHE A 399 35.37 4.08 9.46
CA PHE A 399 34.75 2.87 9.98
C PHE A 399 35.36 2.45 11.33
N ALA A 400 36.67 2.61 11.49
CA ALA A 400 37.37 2.37 12.75
C ALA A 400 36.90 3.32 13.86
N LYS A 401 36.57 4.58 13.52
CA LYS A 401 36.10 5.59 14.48
C LYS A 401 34.65 5.34 14.94
N TYR A 402 33.73 5.05 14.02
CA TYR A 402 32.29 5.03 14.33
C TYR A 402 31.69 3.63 14.47
N ASN A 403 32.16 2.64 13.71
CA ASN A 403 31.45 1.38 13.57
C ASN A 403 32.20 0.18 14.18
N TRP A 404 33.53 0.22 14.27
CA TRP A 404 34.32 -0.91 14.78
C TRP A 404 34.57 -0.82 16.30
N PRO A 405 34.64 -1.96 17.01
CA PRO A 405 34.66 -3.34 16.51
C PRO A 405 33.28 -3.99 16.32
N ASP A 406 32.21 -3.42 16.87
CA ASP A 406 30.89 -4.06 16.97
C ASP A 406 30.19 -4.25 15.61
N ARG A 407 30.45 -3.33 14.67
CA ARG A 407 29.83 -3.26 13.34
C ARG A 407 28.31 -3.28 13.45
N LYS A 408 27.76 -2.31 14.20
CA LYS A 408 26.32 -2.17 14.45
C LYS A 408 25.59 -1.66 13.20
N VAL A 409 26.20 -0.71 12.49
CA VAL A 409 25.64 -0.15 11.25
C VAL A 409 26.11 -0.99 10.08
N ARG A 410 25.17 -1.41 9.22
CA ARG A 410 25.47 -2.17 8.00
C ARG A 410 25.67 -1.23 6.82
N ILE A 411 26.66 -1.51 5.98
CA ILE A 411 27.00 -0.65 4.83
C ILE A 411 26.71 -1.40 3.53
N PHE A 412 25.74 -0.90 2.76
CA PHE A 412 25.40 -1.42 1.43
C PHE A 412 25.97 -0.49 0.37
N THR A 413 26.67 -1.04 -0.61
CA THR A 413 27.30 -0.25 -1.69
C THR A 413 26.74 -0.66 -3.05
N TYR A 414 26.20 0.32 -3.76
CA TYR A 414 25.64 0.19 -5.10
C TYR A 414 26.56 0.92 -6.09
N LEU A 415 27.28 0.14 -6.89
CA LEU A 415 28.13 0.67 -7.95
C LEU A 415 27.27 0.96 -9.19
N ILE A 416 27.22 2.20 -9.63
CA ILE A 416 26.46 2.62 -10.80
C ILE A 416 27.35 2.70 -12.04
N GLY A 417 26.95 2.00 -13.09
CA GLY A 417 27.63 2.02 -14.38
C GLY A 417 28.35 0.73 -14.71
N ARG A 418 28.88 0.66 -15.94
CA ARG A 418 29.54 -0.54 -16.47
C ARG A 418 31.02 -0.58 -16.11
N GLU A 419 31.61 0.57 -15.86
CA GLU A 419 33.03 0.69 -15.53
C GLU A 419 33.29 0.27 -14.07
N ALA A 420 34.15 -0.74 -13.88
CA ALA A 420 34.47 -1.31 -12.57
C ALA A 420 35.78 -0.78 -11.96
N ALA A 421 36.33 0.32 -12.48
CA ALA A 421 37.69 0.78 -12.17
C ALA A 421 37.96 1.05 -10.66
N PHE A 422 36.91 1.20 -9.85
CA PHE A 422 37.00 1.41 -8.39
C PHE A 422 36.02 0.53 -7.60
N ALA A 423 35.61 -0.62 -8.15
CA ALA A 423 34.66 -1.53 -7.52
C ALA A 423 35.22 -2.20 -6.26
N ASP A 424 36.53 -2.48 -6.22
CA ASP A 424 37.15 -3.22 -5.12
C ASP A 424 37.07 -2.50 -3.78
N ASN A 425 37.22 -1.17 -3.78
CA ASN A 425 37.09 -0.34 -2.58
C ASN A 425 35.66 -0.38 -2.04
N LEU A 426 34.66 -0.24 -2.91
CA LEU A 426 33.24 -0.33 -2.54
C LEU A 426 32.87 -1.71 -2.00
N LYS A 427 33.39 -2.76 -2.63
CA LYS A 427 33.21 -4.14 -2.20
C LYS A 427 33.83 -4.38 -0.83
N TRP A 428 35.05 -3.87 -0.62
CA TRP A 428 35.72 -3.95 0.67
C TRP A 428 34.93 -3.26 1.78
N MET A 429 34.41 -2.04 1.53
CA MET A 429 33.62 -1.29 2.51
C MET A 429 32.36 -2.05 2.95
N ALA A 430 31.64 -2.66 2.00
CA ALA A 430 30.48 -3.49 2.31
C ALA A 430 30.84 -4.75 3.09
N CYS A 431 31.87 -5.49 2.65
CA CYS A 431 32.32 -6.71 3.33
C CYS A 431 32.82 -6.44 4.76
N ALA A 432 33.58 -5.35 4.96
CA ALA A 432 34.13 -5.00 6.26
C ALA A 432 33.04 -4.64 7.29
N ASN A 433 31.88 -4.16 6.84
CA ASN A 433 30.78 -3.68 7.68
C ASN A 433 29.50 -4.53 7.57
N LYS A 434 29.63 -5.86 7.33
CA LYS A 434 28.52 -6.83 7.33
C LYS A 434 27.35 -6.48 6.38
N GLY A 435 27.62 -5.77 5.28
CA GLY A 435 26.62 -5.43 4.27
C GLY A 435 26.76 -6.23 2.98
N PHE A 436 26.34 -5.62 1.87
CA PHE A 436 26.35 -6.24 0.54
C PHE A 436 26.81 -5.23 -0.52
N PHE A 437 27.50 -5.74 -1.54
CA PHE A 437 27.94 -4.97 -2.70
C PHE A 437 27.22 -5.49 -3.93
N THR A 438 26.66 -4.57 -4.71
CA THR A 438 26.07 -4.90 -6.02
C THR A 438 26.43 -3.84 -7.06
N GLN A 439 26.45 -4.25 -8.32
CA GLN A 439 26.71 -3.39 -9.46
C GLN A 439 25.45 -3.29 -10.32
N ILE A 440 24.99 -2.06 -10.55
CA ILE A 440 23.83 -1.75 -11.37
C ILE A 440 24.31 -1.11 -12.67
N SER A 441 24.25 -1.88 -13.75
CA SER A 441 24.71 -1.45 -15.08
C SER A 441 23.60 -0.80 -15.90
N THR A 442 22.36 -1.22 -15.72
CA THR A 442 21.20 -0.75 -16.49
C THR A 442 19.99 -0.48 -15.59
N LEU A 443 18.98 0.21 -16.12
CA LEU A 443 17.73 0.48 -15.41
C LEU A 443 16.94 -0.81 -15.12
N ALA A 444 17.05 -1.83 -15.97
CA ALA A 444 16.38 -3.11 -15.78
C ALA A 444 16.95 -3.91 -14.60
N ASP A 445 18.25 -3.75 -14.34
CA ASP A 445 18.94 -4.46 -13.25
C ASP A 445 18.63 -3.88 -11.87
N VAL A 446 18.00 -2.70 -11.79
CA VAL A 446 17.78 -1.98 -10.52
C VAL A 446 16.95 -2.80 -9.55
N GLN A 447 15.80 -3.33 -10.00
CA GLN A 447 14.84 -3.98 -9.12
C GLN A 447 15.44 -5.22 -8.46
N GLU A 448 16.04 -6.12 -9.24
CA GLU A 448 16.63 -7.37 -8.73
C GLU A 448 17.76 -7.09 -7.73
N ASN A 449 18.65 -6.15 -8.08
CA ASN A 449 19.82 -5.85 -7.25
C ASN A 449 19.48 -5.13 -5.94
N VAL A 450 18.42 -4.32 -5.92
CA VAL A 450 17.95 -3.68 -4.68
C VAL A 450 17.35 -4.73 -3.75
N MET A 451 16.65 -5.75 -4.24
CA MET A 451 16.01 -6.73 -3.36
C MET A 451 17.01 -7.60 -2.57
N GLU A 452 18.25 -7.76 -3.05
CA GLU A 452 19.29 -8.57 -2.38
C GLU A 452 19.66 -8.10 -0.97
N TYR A 453 19.53 -6.81 -0.65
CA TYR A 453 19.85 -6.34 0.70
C TYR A 453 18.89 -6.91 1.75
N LEU A 454 17.65 -7.21 1.38
CA LEU A 454 16.65 -7.83 2.26
C LEU A 454 17.12 -9.20 2.76
N HIS A 455 17.75 -10.00 1.89
CA HIS A 455 18.33 -11.30 2.27
C HIS A 455 19.46 -11.16 3.29
N VAL A 456 20.18 -10.05 3.30
CA VAL A 456 21.22 -9.80 4.30
C VAL A 456 20.58 -9.37 5.62
N LEU A 457 19.55 -8.51 5.57
CA LEU A 457 18.84 -8.04 6.76
C LEU A 457 18.02 -9.14 7.46
N SER A 458 17.56 -10.17 6.73
CA SER A 458 16.81 -11.28 7.33
C SER A 458 17.67 -12.24 8.16
N ARG A 459 18.99 -12.30 7.95
CA ARG A 459 19.89 -13.29 8.58
C ARG A 459 19.82 -13.35 10.12
N PRO A 460 19.78 -12.25 10.89
CA PRO A 460 19.67 -12.32 12.34
C PRO A 460 18.38 -13.00 12.79
N LYS A 461 17.23 -12.63 12.21
CA LYS A 461 15.94 -13.27 12.51
C LYS A 461 15.99 -14.78 12.28
N VAL A 462 16.68 -15.21 11.22
CA VAL A 462 16.86 -16.64 10.91
C VAL A 462 17.70 -17.35 11.96
N ILE A 463 18.79 -16.72 12.41
CA ILE A 463 19.72 -17.29 13.39
C ILE A 463 19.05 -17.41 14.76
N ASP A 464 18.28 -16.39 15.15
CA ASP A 464 17.54 -16.35 16.42
C ASP A 464 16.27 -17.21 16.39
N GLN A 465 15.96 -17.83 15.24
CA GLN A 465 14.77 -18.66 15.00
C GLN A 465 13.46 -17.94 15.36
N GLU A 466 13.43 -16.66 15.06
CA GLU A 466 12.30 -15.80 15.38
C GLU A 466 11.25 -15.91 14.27
N HIS A 467 10.19 -16.63 14.61
CA HIS A 467 9.03 -16.92 13.78
C HIS A 467 7.91 -15.93 14.11
N ASP A 468 8.18 -14.65 13.91
CA ASP A 468 7.20 -13.60 14.20
C ASP A 468 6.08 -13.61 13.16
N VAL A 469 4.85 -13.55 13.68
CA VAL A 469 3.65 -13.34 12.89
C VAL A 469 3.48 -11.85 12.69
N VAL A 470 3.50 -11.40 11.45
CA VAL A 470 3.35 -9.99 11.08
C VAL A 470 2.00 -9.77 10.40
N TRP A 471 1.28 -8.74 10.83
CA TRP A 471 0.07 -8.26 10.19
C TRP A 471 0.38 -7.00 9.42
N THR A 472 0.10 -6.99 8.11
CA THR A 472 0.31 -5.79 7.32
C THR A 472 -0.79 -4.76 7.57
N GLU A 473 -0.49 -3.51 7.25
CA GLU A 473 -1.50 -2.50 7.05
C GLU A 473 -2.50 -2.91 5.95
N ALA A 474 -3.65 -2.24 5.94
CA ALA A 474 -4.67 -2.47 4.94
C ALA A 474 -4.17 -2.01 3.56
N TYR A 475 -4.22 -2.91 2.59
CA TYR A 475 -3.89 -2.62 1.21
C TYR A 475 -4.92 -3.20 0.25
N ILE A 476 -4.89 -2.74 -1.00
CA ILE A 476 -5.74 -3.22 -2.07
C ILE A 476 -4.89 -4.11 -2.96
N ASP A 477 -5.34 -5.35 -3.19
CA ASP A 477 -4.69 -6.22 -4.15
C ASP A 477 -5.18 -5.89 -5.57
N SER A 478 -4.24 -5.46 -6.41
CA SER A 478 -4.48 -5.09 -7.80
C SER A 478 -4.52 -6.29 -8.75
N THR A 479 -4.12 -7.49 -8.29
CA THR A 479 -4.11 -8.71 -9.13
C THR A 479 -5.50 -9.26 -9.42
N LEU A 480 -6.49 -8.87 -8.60
CA LEU A 480 -7.89 -9.27 -8.72
C LEU A 480 -8.75 -8.15 -9.32
N ALA A 481 -8.12 -7.19 -10.00
CA ALA A 481 -8.80 -6.08 -10.66
C ALA A 481 -9.46 -6.54 -11.95
N ASP A 482 -10.45 -7.42 -11.85
CA ASP A 482 -11.39 -7.68 -12.92
C ASP A 482 -12.81 -7.39 -12.40
N ASP A 483 -13.49 -6.43 -13.03
CA ASP A 483 -14.89 -5.94 -12.95
C ASP A 483 -15.70 -5.94 -11.62
N GLN A 484 -15.19 -6.45 -10.50
CA GLN A 484 -15.96 -6.74 -9.27
C GLN A 484 -15.44 -6.02 -8.02
N GLY A 485 -14.44 -5.14 -8.17
CA GLY A 485 -14.10 -4.13 -7.17
C GLY A 485 -12.88 -4.45 -6.31
N LEU A 486 -12.21 -3.37 -5.91
CA LEU A 486 -11.01 -3.37 -5.08
C LEU A 486 -11.36 -3.88 -3.67
N VAL A 487 -10.92 -5.08 -3.31
CA VAL A 487 -11.08 -5.61 -1.96
C VAL A 487 -9.95 -5.09 -1.08
N LEU A 488 -10.31 -4.39 -0.01
CA LEU A 488 -9.38 -3.95 1.01
C LEU A 488 -9.07 -5.11 1.96
N MET A 489 -7.80 -5.47 2.07
CA MET A 489 -7.33 -6.66 2.79
C MET A 489 -6.16 -6.33 3.70
N THR A 490 -5.96 -7.14 4.73
CA THR A 490 -4.72 -7.22 5.51
C THR A 490 -4.19 -8.65 5.38
N THR A 491 -2.88 -8.80 5.41
CA THR A 491 -2.22 -10.10 5.30
C THR A 491 -1.56 -10.44 6.61
N VAL A 492 -1.76 -11.67 7.06
CA VAL A 492 -0.88 -12.26 8.07
C VAL A 492 0.22 -13.04 7.37
N ALA A 493 1.46 -12.68 7.67
CA ALA A 493 2.64 -13.19 7.00
C ALA A 493 3.68 -13.70 8.00
N MET A 494 4.44 -14.71 7.58
CA MET A 494 5.45 -15.36 8.41
C MET A 494 6.63 -15.85 7.53
N PRO A 495 7.87 -15.60 7.94
CA PRO A 495 9.03 -16.01 7.16
C PRO A 495 9.28 -17.52 7.25
N VAL A 496 9.80 -18.10 6.17
CA VAL A 496 10.19 -19.51 6.06
C VAL A 496 11.70 -19.61 5.96
N PHE A 497 12.31 -20.41 6.84
CA PHE A 497 13.76 -20.52 6.93
C PHE A 497 14.28 -21.90 6.58
N SER A 498 15.50 -21.97 6.04
CA SER A 498 16.13 -23.27 5.83
C SER A 498 16.58 -23.90 7.16
N LYS A 499 16.04 -25.08 7.47
CA LYS A 499 16.46 -25.91 8.61
C LYS A 499 17.63 -26.85 8.32
N GLN A 500 18.15 -26.89 7.08
CA GLN A 500 19.26 -27.78 6.74
C GLN A 500 20.53 -27.38 7.52
N ASN A 501 21.25 -28.37 8.07
CA ASN A 501 22.40 -28.15 8.94
C ASN A 501 23.50 -27.29 8.29
N GLU A 502 23.72 -27.45 6.98
CA GLU A 502 24.74 -26.71 6.21
C GLU A 502 24.41 -25.23 6.02
N THR A 503 23.11 -24.90 5.96
CA THR A 503 22.61 -23.55 5.71
C THR A 503 22.15 -22.84 6.98
N ARG A 504 22.01 -23.57 8.09
CA ARG A 504 21.53 -23.05 9.38
C ARG A 504 22.43 -21.92 9.90
N SER A 505 23.74 -22.00 9.69
CA SER A 505 24.70 -20.94 10.06
C SER A 505 24.73 -19.76 9.08
N LYS A 506 24.21 -19.94 7.86
CA LYS A 506 24.16 -18.90 6.81
C LYS A 506 22.89 -18.05 6.89
N GLY A 507 21.87 -18.51 7.62
CA GLY A 507 20.62 -17.78 7.81
C GLY A 507 19.84 -17.58 6.51
N ILE A 508 19.55 -18.66 5.78
CA ILE A 508 18.90 -18.59 4.46
C ILE A 508 17.37 -18.47 4.62
N LEU A 509 16.81 -17.37 4.11
CA LEU A 509 15.38 -17.18 3.89
C LEU A 509 14.96 -17.94 2.63
N LEU A 510 14.01 -18.86 2.77
CA LEU A 510 13.41 -19.59 1.63
C LEU A 510 12.32 -18.78 0.96
N GLY A 511 11.59 -18.00 1.74
CA GLY A 511 10.46 -17.21 1.30
C GLY A 511 9.60 -16.75 2.46
N VAL A 512 8.38 -16.30 2.16
CA VAL A 512 7.38 -15.87 3.13
C VAL A 512 6.05 -16.51 2.78
N VAL A 513 5.37 -17.05 3.78
CA VAL A 513 3.99 -17.52 3.65
C VAL A 513 3.06 -16.40 4.10
N GLY A 514 1.96 -16.22 3.38
CA GLY A 514 0.91 -15.29 3.78
C GLY A 514 -0.49 -15.84 3.56
N THR A 515 -1.45 -15.30 4.29
CA THR A 515 -2.88 -15.43 3.97
C THR A 515 -3.59 -14.10 4.13
N ASP A 516 -4.49 -13.82 3.19
CA ASP A 516 -5.23 -12.56 3.16
C ASP A 516 -6.54 -12.65 3.95
N VAL A 517 -6.82 -11.57 4.66
CA VAL A 517 -8.04 -11.37 5.43
C VAL A 517 -8.68 -10.05 4.97
N PRO A 518 -9.78 -10.10 4.20
CA PRO A 518 -10.50 -8.89 3.85
C PRO A 518 -11.06 -8.20 5.07
N LEU A 519 -11.02 -6.88 5.04
CA LEU A 519 -11.54 -6.08 6.15
C LEU A 519 -13.04 -6.25 6.36
N TYR A 520 -13.80 -6.61 5.33
CA TYR A 520 -15.23 -6.86 5.49
C TYR A 520 -15.51 -8.05 6.43
N TYR A 521 -14.66 -9.08 6.45
CA TYR A 521 -14.81 -10.17 7.43
C TYR A 521 -14.59 -9.66 8.85
N ILE A 522 -13.57 -8.81 9.06
CA ILE A 522 -13.33 -8.17 10.35
C ILE A 522 -14.55 -7.34 10.77
N CYS A 523 -15.13 -6.58 9.84
CA CYS A 523 -16.38 -5.85 10.07
C CYS A 523 -17.55 -6.76 10.43
N VAL A 524 -17.69 -7.94 9.83
CA VAL A 524 -18.72 -8.91 10.20
C VAL A 524 -18.54 -9.36 11.64
N TYR A 525 -17.32 -9.67 12.10
CA TYR A 525 -17.05 -10.00 13.51
C TYR A 525 -17.40 -8.85 14.48
N ILE A 526 -17.32 -7.60 14.01
CA ILE A 526 -17.72 -6.41 14.78
C ILE A 526 -19.26 -6.23 14.76
N MET A 527 -19.90 -6.49 13.60
CA MET A 527 -21.31 -6.18 13.37
C MET A 527 -22.29 -7.29 13.75
N THR A 528 -21.85 -8.55 13.85
CA THR A 528 -22.74 -9.69 14.16
C THR A 528 -23.45 -9.58 15.52
N ASP A 529 -22.95 -8.74 16.44
CA ASP A 529 -23.62 -8.44 17.71
C ASP A 529 -24.27 -7.04 17.76
N SER A 530 -23.99 -6.15 16.80
CA SER A 530 -24.71 -4.89 16.65
C SER A 530 -25.84 -5.09 15.66
N VAL A 531 -27.00 -5.54 16.16
CA VAL A 531 -28.32 -5.65 15.50
C VAL A 531 -28.42 -4.90 14.16
N THR A 532 -27.94 -5.50 13.08
CA THR A 532 -28.36 -5.27 11.69
C THR A 532 -27.82 -6.43 10.86
N HIS A 533 -28.72 -7.32 10.44
CA HIS A 533 -28.52 -7.98 9.16
C HIS A 533 -28.23 -6.90 8.11
N PRO A 534 -27.35 -7.12 7.12
CA PRO A 534 -27.19 -6.20 6.02
C PRO A 534 -28.53 -6.13 5.27
N VAL A 535 -29.35 -5.13 5.61
CA VAL A 535 -30.47 -4.74 4.77
C VAL A 535 -29.82 -4.09 3.55
N PRO A 536 -30.07 -4.57 2.32
CA PRO A 536 -29.61 -3.88 1.14
C PRO A 536 -30.24 -2.49 1.16
N TRP A 537 -29.43 -1.45 1.33
CA TRP A 537 -29.88 -0.07 1.14
C TRP A 537 -30.03 0.20 -0.35
N THR A 538 -30.97 -0.48 -1.00
CA THR A 538 -31.60 -0.06 -2.25
C THR A 538 -33.01 0.40 -1.92
N ALA A 539 -33.13 1.43 -1.09
CA ALA A 539 -34.31 2.24 -1.08
C ALA A 539 -34.19 3.19 -2.27
N GLU A 540 -34.71 2.77 -3.43
CA GLU A 540 -35.13 3.71 -4.47
C GLU A 540 -36.09 4.68 -3.81
N PHE A 541 -35.59 5.87 -3.46
CA PHE A 541 -36.45 7.01 -3.20
C PHE A 541 -37.09 7.39 -4.54
N VAL A 542 -38.22 6.75 -4.84
CA VAL A 542 -39.17 7.25 -5.81
C VAL A 542 -39.68 8.58 -5.27
N THR A 543 -39.03 9.66 -5.69
CA THR A 543 -39.62 11.00 -5.67
C THR A 543 -40.86 10.97 -6.55
N VAL A 544 -42.04 11.00 -5.92
CA VAL A 544 -43.33 11.32 -6.56
C VAL A 544 -43.49 12.83 -6.65
#